data_AF-A0A926QEB2-F1
#
_entry.id   AF-A0A926QEB2-F1
#
_cell.length_a   1.000
_cell.length_b   1.000
_cell.length_c   1.000
_cell.angle_alpha   90.00
_cell.angle_beta   90.00
_cell.angle_gamma   90.00
#
_symmetry.space_group_name_H-M   'P 1'
#
loop_
_entity.id
_entity.type
_entity.pdbx_description
1 polymer ?
#
loop_
_entity_poly.entity_id
_entity_poly.type
_entity_poly.pdbx_seq_one_letter_code
_entity_poly.pdbx_strand_id
1 'polypeptide(L)'
;MTNEELAKIPSQQQTWPGTVDALEPRPDHGERSWTGRGRLPGRKALITGGDSGIGRAIALTFAREGADVAITHLAQEREDARQTAELVESEGRRCVLMEADLRLEDDNIRVAREARDGLDGLDILICNAAYQMTHEDVEEFPVGQIERTFATNVFSTFWLVQELADELAGGGSVIVTTSIQAYSPSEHLLDYAATKAALNNLVVNLAGQLGSRGIRVNAVAPGPIWTPLIPSTMSPDKVAGFGSDTPLGRAGQPVEVAAAYVFLASDEAAYVSGTVLGVTGGKPVF
;
A
#
# COMPACT_ATOMS: atom_id res chain seq x y z
N MET A 1 16.60 -4.27 12.60
CA MET A 1 15.97 -5.19 13.58
C MET A 1 16.38 -6.61 13.27
N THR A 2 16.52 -7.44 14.29
CA THR A 2 16.78 -8.87 14.14
C THR A 2 15.47 -9.64 13.92
N ASN A 3 15.55 -10.85 13.37
CA ASN A 3 14.36 -11.72 13.24
C ASN A 3 13.74 -12.04 14.61
N GLU A 4 14.55 -12.09 15.67
CA GLU A 4 14.07 -12.39 17.03
C GLU A 4 13.22 -11.26 17.62
N GLU A 5 13.59 -10.00 17.37
CA GLU A 5 12.79 -8.83 17.79
C GLU A 5 11.42 -8.81 17.09
N LEU A 6 11.40 -9.14 15.80
CA LEU A 6 10.17 -9.17 15.01
C LEU A 6 9.27 -10.38 15.29
N ALA A 7 9.80 -11.43 15.91
CA ALA A 7 9.02 -12.55 16.42
C ALA A 7 8.33 -12.23 17.76
N LYS A 8 8.76 -11.16 18.45
CA LYS A 8 8.36 -10.81 19.82
C LYS A 8 7.83 -9.38 19.92
N ILE A 9 7.01 -8.97 18.94
CA ILE A 9 6.34 -7.66 18.98
C ILE A 9 5.53 -7.54 20.29
N PRO A 10 5.72 -6.48 21.09
CA PRO A 10 5.00 -6.28 22.34
C PRO A 10 3.54 -5.90 22.08
N SER A 11 2.67 -6.24 23.03
CA SER A 11 1.29 -5.75 23.05
C SER A 11 1.30 -4.22 23.07
N GLN A 12 0.57 -3.60 22.14
CA GLN A 12 0.38 -2.15 22.10
C GLN A 12 -0.90 -1.84 21.34
N GLN A 13 -1.43 -0.63 21.53
CA GLN A 13 -2.64 -0.18 20.87
C GLN A 13 -2.53 1.30 20.55
N GLN A 14 -3.14 1.69 19.43
CA GLN A 14 -3.21 3.08 18.98
C GLN A 14 -4.65 3.43 18.60
N THR A 15 -4.95 4.72 18.56
CA THR A 15 -6.19 5.20 17.94
C THR A 15 -6.02 5.22 16.43
N TRP A 16 -6.99 4.68 15.69
CA TRP A 16 -7.00 4.72 14.22
C TRP A 16 -6.89 6.17 13.69
N PRO A 17 -6.05 6.44 12.66
CA PRO A 17 -5.32 5.46 11.83
C PRO A 17 -3.99 4.95 12.41
N GLY A 18 -3.51 5.54 13.50
CA GLY A 18 -2.21 5.26 14.11
C GLY A 18 -1.10 6.14 13.54
N THR A 19 0.11 6.00 14.08
CA THR A 19 1.30 6.71 13.61
C THR A 19 2.54 5.83 13.70
N VAL A 20 3.51 6.06 12.80
CA VAL A 20 4.78 5.33 12.78
C VAL A 20 5.58 5.53 14.06
N ASP A 21 5.62 6.76 14.58
CA ASP A 21 6.46 7.09 15.72
C ASP A 21 6.01 6.45 17.04
N ALA A 22 4.75 6.00 17.10
CA ALA A 22 4.19 5.30 18.27
C ALA A 22 4.37 3.77 18.20
N LEU A 23 5.02 3.23 17.17
CA LEU A 23 5.26 1.80 17.04
C LEU A 23 6.52 1.35 17.78
N GLU A 24 6.37 0.30 18.57
CA GLU A 24 7.47 -0.38 19.25
C GLU A 24 7.50 -1.87 18.85
N PRO A 25 8.52 -2.36 18.14
CA PRO A 25 9.67 -1.62 17.63
C PRO A 25 9.30 -0.70 16.44
N ARG A 26 10.14 0.29 16.15
CA ARG A 26 9.95 1.14 14.97
C ARG A 26 10.09 0.31 13.68
N PRO A 27 9.14 0.33 12.74
CA PRO A 27 9.23 -0.40 11.48
C PRO A 27 10.39 0.11 10.60
N ASP A 28 10.93 -0.79 9.78
CA ASP A 28 11.93 -0.47 8.74
C ASP A 28 11.23 -0.22 7.39
N HIS A 29 11.28 1.04 6.94
CA HIS A 29 10.77 1.44 5.63
C HIS A 29 11.86 1.49 4.56
N GLY A 30 13.10 1.17 4.94
CA GLY A 30 14.24 1.20 4.06
C GLY A 30 15.19 2.35 4.35
N GLU A 31 14.96 3.18 5.39
CA GLU A 31 15.75 4.39 5.70
C GLU A 31 17.25 4.10 5.75
N ARG A 32 17.65 2.91 6.19
CA ARG A 32 19.05 2.46 6.22
C ARG A 32 19.33 1.18 5.44
N SER A 33 18.32 0.34 5.23
CA SER A 33 18.49 -1.02 4.68
C SER A 33 18.36 -1.09 3.16
N TRP A 34 17.70 -0.11 2.53
CA TRP A 34 17.55 -0.08 1.07
C TRP A 34 18.69 0.69 0.38
N THR A 35 19.25 0.16 -0.71
CA THR A 35 20.21 0.88 -1.55
C THR A 35 19.67 0.98 -2.96
N GLY A 36 19.44 2.21 -3.42
CA GLY A 36 18.94 2.49 -4.77
C GLY A 36 19.90 2.02 -5.85
N ARG A 37 19.35 1.61 -6.99
CA ARG A 37 20.08 1.04 -8.13
C ARG A 37 19.71 1.71 -9.46
N GLY A 38 18.93 2.79 -9.41
CA GLY A 38 18.49 3.54 -10.59
C GLY A 38 17.51 2.75 -11.46
N ARG A 39 16.59 1.99 -10.83
CA ARG A 39 15.60 1.15 -11.55
C ARG A 39 14.36 1.92 -12.01
N LEU A 40 14.13 3.12 -11.49
CA LEU A 40 13.00 3.98 -11.81
C LEU A 40 13.45 5.42 -12.19
N PRO A 41 14.48 5.59 -13.04
CA PRO A 41 15.08 6.89 -13.29
C PRO A 41 14.06 7.83 -13.95
N GLY A 42 13.74 8.94 -13.29
CA GLY A 42 12.84 9.96 -13.79
C GLY A 42 11.36 9.56 -13.82
N ARG A 43 10.98 8.40 -13.28
CA ARG A 43 9.58 7.96 -13.23
C ARG A 43 8.77 8.82 -12.25
N LYS A 44 7.48 8.94 -12.49
CA LYS A 44 6.53 9.74 -11.69
C LYS A 44 5.45 8.84 -11.11
N ALA A 45 5.35 8.77 -9.79
CA ALA A 45 4.46 7.81 -9.12
C ALA A 45 3.46 8.47 -8.16
N LEU A 46 2.19 8.10 -8.28
CA LEU A 46 1.15 8.40 -7.30
C LEU A 46 0.98 7.19 -6.37
N ILE A 47 1.07 7.41 -5.06
CA ILE A 47 0.94 6.37 -4.03
C ILE A 47 -0.15 6.78 -3.03
N THR A 48 -1.24 6.03 -2.98
CA THR A 48 -2.27 6.28 -1.96
C THR A 48 -1.86 5.71 -0.61
N GLY A 49 -2.05 6.48 0.47
CA GLY A 49 -1.62 6.09 1.83
C GLY A 49 -0.10 5.96 1.92
N GLY A 50 0.61 6.95 1.38
CA GLY A 50 2.08 6.98 1.33
C GLY A 50 2.73 7.56 2.59
N ASP A 51 1.94 8.03 3.55
CA ASP A 51 2.39 8.61 4.81
C ASP A 51 3.08 7.60 5.73
N SER A 52 2.68 6.32 5.71
CA SER A 52 3.14 5.32 6.68
C SER A 52 3.19 3.91 6.11
N GLY A 53 3.72 2.97 6.91
CA GLY A 53 3.71 1.53 6.60
C GLY A 53 4.26 1.20 5.21
N ILE A 54 3.57 0.31 4.49
CA ILE A 54 4.00 -0.13 3.15
C ILE A 54 4.09 1.05 2.18
N GLY A 55 3.17 2.01 2.23
CA GLY A 55 3.18 3.18 1.35
C GLY A 55 4.40 4.07 1.55
N ARG A 56 4.80 4.34 2.80
CA ARG A 56 6.05 5.07 3.12
C ARG A 56 7.28 4.35 2.56
N ALA A 57 7.33 3.03 2.71
CA ALA A 57 8.44 2.24 2.19
C ALA A 57 8.49 2.28 0.65
N ILE A 58 7.34 2.23 -0.02
CA ILE A 58 7.27 2.40 -1.48
C ILE A 58 7.76 3.80 -1.86
N ALA A 59 7.28 4.85 -1.22
CA ALA A 59 7.67 6.23 -1.52
C ALA A 59 9.19 6.43 -1.41
N LEU A 60 9.78 6.00 -0.28
CA LEU A 60 11.23 6.12 -0.06
C LEU A 60 12.04 5.25 -1.04
N THR A 61 11.66 3.99 -1.24
CA THR A 61 12.41 3.12 -2.17
C THR A 61 12.28 3.58 -3.61
N PHE A 62 11.12 4.11 -4.02
CA PHE A 62 10.93 4.71 -5.34
C PHE A 62 11.83 5.94 -5.53
N ALA A 63 11.90 6.81 -4.52
CA ALA A 63 12.78 7.97 -4.54
C ALA A 63 14.26 7.55 -4.70
N ARG A 64 14.71 6.55 -3.93
CA ARG A 64 16.06 5.97 -4.05
C ARG A 64 16.35 5.34 -5.41
N GLU A 65 15.31 4.85 -6.09
CA GLU A 65 15.42 4.28 -7.43
C GLU A 65 15.33 5.34 -8.54
N GLY A 66 15.13 6.60 -8.18
CA GLY A 66 15.16 7.76 -9.07
C GLY A 66 13.80 8.32 -9.48
N ALA A 67 12.70 7.92 -8.83
CA ALA A 67 11.36 8.40 -9.14
C ALA A 67 11.01 9.67 -8.34
N ASP A 68 10.20 10.55 -8.92
CA ASP A 68 9.46 11.57 -8.16
C ASP A 68 8.13 10.95 -7.70
N VAL A 69 7.65 11.34 -6.52
CA VAL A 69 6.46 10.72 -5.91
C VAL A 69 5.43 11.75 -5.46
N ALA A 70 4.16 11.37 -5.56
CA ALA A 70 3.04 12.06 -4.97
C ALA A 70 2.35 11.08 -4.01
N ILE A 71 2.07 11.51 -2.79
CA ILE A 71 1.46 10.66 -1.77
C ILE A 71 0.14 11.25 -1.28
N THR A 72 -0.85 10.38 -1.08
CA THR A 72 -2.06 10.76 -0.33
C THR A 72 -1.97 10.31 1.12
N HIS A 73 -2.68 11.02 1.99
CA HIS A 73 -2.82 10.70 3.41
C HIS A 73 -4.13 11.29 3.96
N LEU A 74 -4.57 10.85 5.15
CA LEU A 74 -5.67 11.51 5.85
C LEU A 74 -5.17 12.72 6.63
N ALA A 75 -6.09 13.63 6.98
CA ALA A 75 -5.76 14.83 7.75
C ALA A 75 -5.03 14.52 9.07
N GLN A 76 -5.41 13.42 9.73
CA GLN A 76 -4.84 12.95 10.98
C GLN A 76 -3.38 12.47 10.84
N GLU A 77 -2.94 12.12 9.64
CA GLU A 77 -1.63 11.53 9.34
C GLU A 77 -0.65 12.56 8.76
N ARG A 78 -0.98 13.85 8.80
CA ARG A 78 -0.20 14.93 8.18
C ARG A 78 1.27 14.96 8.61
N GLU A 79 1.55 14.65 9.87
CA GLU A 79 2.94 14.61 10.35
C GLU A 79 3.70 13.42 9.77
N ASP A 80 3.09 12.23 9.70
CA ASP A 80 3.68 11.07 9.06
C ASP A 80 3.91 11.30 7.56
N ALA A 81 2.98 11.96 6.88
CA ALA A 81 3.14 12.36 5.48
C ALA A 81 4.32 13.33 5.30
N ARG A 82 4.47 14.31 6.20
CA ARG A 82 5.58 15.27 6.19
C ARG A 82 6.92 14.56 6.35
N GLN A 83 7.01 13.59 7.27
CA GLN A 83 8.22 12.77 7.44
C GLN A 83 8.54 11.95 6.18
N THR A 84 7.54 11.35 5.51
CA THR A 84 7.78 10.68 4.23
C THR A 84 8.29 11.65 3.17
N ALA A 85 7.74 12.86 3.07
CA ALA A 85 8.23 13.86 2.13
C ALA A 85 9.70 14.23 2.39
N GLU A 86 10.08 14.47 3.64
CA GLU A 86 11.47 14.75 4.01
C GLU A 86 12.41 13.61 3.59
N LEU A 87 11.99 12.36 3.78
CA LEU A 87 12.74 11.18 3.36
C LEU A 87 12.92 11.16 1.84
N VAL A 88 11.86 11.37 1.06
CA VAL A 88 11.91 11.43 -0.41
C VAL A 88 12.80 12.57 -0.89
N GLU A 89 12.64 13.77 -0.32
CA GLU A 89 13.39 14.97 -0.68
C GLU A 89 14.86 14.85 -0.34
N SER A 90 15.21 14.12 0.73
CA SER A 90 16.60 13.83 1.09
C SER A 90 17.33 12.98 0.04
N GLU A 91 16.60 12.22 -0.78
CA GLU A 91 17.12 11.45 -1.92
C GLU A 91 17.19 12.30 -3.22
N GLY A 92 16.92 13.61 -3.12
CA GLY A 92 16.97 14.54 -4.25
C GLY A 92 15.79 14.42 -5.22
N ARG A 93 14.66 13.85 -4.75
CA ARG A 93 13.44 13.66 -5.54
C ARG A 93 12.32 14.57 -5.04
N ARG A 94 11.35 14.86 -5.91
CA ARG A 94 10.17 15.65 -5.57
C ARG A 94 9.16 14.79 -4.81
N CYS A 95 8.59 15.34 -3.75
CA CYS A 95 7.41 14.79 -3.07
C CYS A 95 6.22 15.76 -3.16
N VAL A 96 5.08 15.31 -3.66
CA VAL A 96 3.81 16.06 -3.62
C VAL A 96 2.92 15.46 -2.54
N LEU A 97 2.45 16.28 -1.59
CA LEU A 97 1.58 15.85 -0.50
C LEU A 97 0.12 16.24 -0.80
N MET A 98 -0.80 15.28 -0.71
CA MET A 98 -2.22 15.50 -0.91
C MET A 98 -3.04 14.89 0.23
N GLU A 99 -3.65 15.76 1.05
CA GLU A 99 -4.67 15.31 1.98
C GLU A 99 -5.95 14.95 1.20
N ALA A 100 -6.49 13.75 1.39
CA ALA A 100 -7.67 13.29 0.67
C ALA A 100 -8.44 12.20 1.42
N ASP A 101 -9.77 12.26 1.36
CA ASP A 101 -10.64 11.16 1.77
C ASP A 101 -11.06 10.35 0.54
N LEU A 102 -10.34 9.26 0.30
CA LEU A 102 -10.51 8.44 -0.89
C LEU A 102 -11.85 7.67 -0.96
N ARG A 103 -12.71 7.82 0.04
CA ARG A 103 -14.11 7.37 -0.04
C ARG A 103 -14.96 8.23 -0.98
N LEU A 104 -14.51 9.45 -1.27
CA LEU A 104 -15.21 10.42 -2.10
C LEU A 104 -14.64 10.40 -3.52
N GLU A 105 -15.50 10.23 -4.52
CA GLU A 105 -15.11 10.21 -5.94
C GLU A 105 -14.40 11.51 -6.35
N ASP A 106 -14.94 12.66 -5.96
CA ASP A 106 -14.38 13.99 -6.26
C ASP A 106 -12.94 14.15 -5.72
N ASP A 107 -12.64 13.57 -4.55
CA ASP A 107 -11.28 13.61 -4.00
C ASP A 107 -10.32 12.73 -4.79
N ASN A 108 -10.77 11.58 -5.32
CA ASN A 108 -9.94 10.74 -6.18
C ASN A 108 -9.62 11.44 -7.50
N ILE A 109 -10.61 12.11 -8.11
CA ILE A 109 -10.44 12.91 -9.34
C ILE A 109 -9.47 14.07 -9.08
N ARG A 110 -9.63 14.77 -7.95
CA ARG A 110 -8.73 15.86 -7.55
C ARG A 110 -7.30 15.37 -7.35
N VAL A 111 -7.11 14.28 -6.60
CA VAL A 111 -5.80 13.66 -6.35
C VAL A 111 -5.11 13.27 -7.66
N ALA A 112 -5.83 12.64 -8.59
CA ALA A 112 -5.27 12.26 -9.87
C ALA A 112 -4.72 13.47 -10.66
N ARG A 113 -5.47 14.58 -10.66
CA ARG A 113 -5.07 15.83 -11.33
C ARG A 113 -3.91 16.51 -10.62
N GLU A 114 -3.98 16.67 -9.30
CA GLU A 114 -2.93 17.28 -8.49
C GLU A 114 -1.62 16.49 -8.58
N ALA A 115 -1.67 15.15 -8.60
CA ALA A 115 -0.50 14.30 -8.77
C ALA A 115 0.13 14.48 -10.15
N ARG A 116 -0.67 14.42 -11.22
CA ARG A 116 -0.20 14.64 -12.60
C ARG A 116 0.44 16.03 -12.73
N ASP A 117 -0.25 17.07 -12.29
CA ASP A 117 0.20 18.45 -12.47
C ASP A 117 1.43 18.74 -11.57
N GLY A 118 1.44 18.22 -10.34
CA GLY A 118 2.53 18.39 -9.38
C GLY A 118 3.81 17.64 -9.75
N LEU A 119 3.70 16.51 -10.47
CA LEU A 119 4.82 15.72 -10.97
C LEU A 119 5.18 16.03 -12.44
N ASP A 120 4.37 16.85 -13.13
CA ASP A 120 4.48 17.14 -14.57
C ASP A 120 4.30 15.88 -15.45
N GLY A 121 3.37 15.00 -15.08
CA GLY A 121 3.05 13.73 -15.74
C GLY A 121 2.94 12.57 -14.75
N LEU A 122 2.53 11.40 -15.22
CA LEU A 122 2.41 10.22 -14.36
C LEU A 122 2.70 8.90 -15.11
N ASP A 123 3.57 8.06 -14.54
CA ASP A 123 3.93 6.75 -15.12
C ASP A 123 3.46 5.57 -14.26
N ILE A 124 3.25 5.80 -12.95
CA ILE A 124 2.99 4.74 -11.99
C ILE A 124 1.86 5.15 -11.06
N LEU A 125 0.87 4.25 -10.89
CA LEU A 125 -0.21 4.38 -9.93
C LEU A 125 -0.12 3.23 -8.92
N ILE A 126 0.00 3.56 -7.64
CA ILE A 126 0.00 2.61 -6.53
C ILE A 126 -1.25 2.82 -5.68
N CYS A 127 -2.21 1.90 -5.81
CA CYS A 127 -3.41 1.87 -4.97
C CYS A 127 -3.10 1.08 -3.69
N ASN A 128 -2.61 1.77 -2.65
CA ASN A 128 -2.16 1.16 -1.40
C ASN A 128 -3.04 1.49 -0.18
N ALA A 129 -3.65 2.67 -0.13
CA ALA A 129 -4.53 3.07 0.95
C ALA A 129 -5.63 2.01 1.20
N ALA A 130 -5.88 1.71 2.48
CA ALA A 130 -6.91 0.77 2.87
C ALA A 130 -7.50 1.13 4.23
N TYR A 131 -8.76 0.77 4.41
CA TYR A 131 -9.42 0.72 5.69
C TYR A 131 -9.63 -0.74 6.09
N GLN A 132 -9.35 -1.06 7.36
CA GLN A 132 -9.72 -2.31 8.00
C GLN A 132 -10.16 -2.02 9.43
N MET A 133 -11.07 -2.83 9.96
CA MET A 133 -11.45 -2.82 11.37
C MET A 133 -11.98 -4.21 11.74
N THR A 134 -11.53 -4.76 12.86
CA THR A 134 -11.90 -6.12 13.27
C THR A 134 -13.16 -6.13 14.12
N HIS A 135 -14.02 -7.14 13.93
CA HIS A 135 -15.17 -7.44 14.79
C HIS A 135 -15.25 -8.95 14.98
N GLU A 136 -15.58 -9.44 16.17
CA GLU A 136 -15.58 -10.88 16.44
C GLU A 136 -16.82 -11.56 15.86
N ASP A 137 -17.97 -10.88 15.95
CA ASP A 137 -19.25 -11.40 15.47
C ASP A 137 -19.84 -10.54 14.34
N VAL A 138 -20.65 -11.15 13.46
CA VAL A 138 -21.25 -10.47 12.30
C VAL A 138 -22.21 -9.35 12.72
N GLU A 139 -22.88 -9.51 13.86
CA GLU A 139 -23.82 -8.55 14.43
C GLU A 139 -23.14 -7.28 15.00
N GLU A 140 -21.83 -7.31 15.23
CA GLU A 140 -21.06 -6.18 15.78
C GLU A 140 -20.67 -5.15 14.70
N PHE A 141 -20.74 -5.53 13.42
CA PHE A 141 -20.35 -4.65 12.32
C PHE A 141 -21.21 -3.38 12.31
N PRO A 142 -20.59 -2.19 12.47
CA PRO A 142 -21.32 -0.94 12.48
C PRO A 142 -21.99 -0.64 11.15
N VAL A 143 -23.16 0.02 11.21
CA VAL A 143 -23.83 0.56 10.03
C VAL A 143 -22.86 1.49 9.26
N GLY A 144 -22.71 1.23 7.97
CA GLY A 144 -21.84 2.00 7.08
C GLY A 144 -20.37 1.58 7.08
N GLN A 145 -19.93 0.67 7.96
CA GLN A 145 -18.55 0.18 7.88
C GLN A 145 -18.28 -0.54 6.56
N ILE A 146 -19.18 -1.43 6.14
CA ILE A 146 -19.02 -2.17 4.88
C ILE A 146 -18.87 -1.20 3.70
N GLU A 147 -19.74 -0.19 3.60
CA GLU A 147 -19.66 0.84 2.57
C GLU A 147 -18.35 1.63 2.64
N ARG A 148 -17.92 2.02 3.84
CA ARG A 148 -16.62 2.69 4.05
C ARG A 148 -15.46 1.83 3.57
N THR A 149 -15.44 0.55 3.92
CA THR A 149 -14.38 -0.40 3.57
C THR A 149 -14.33 -0.57 2.04
N PHE A 150 -15.48 -0.75 1.39
CA PHE A 150 -15.54 -0.86 -0.07
C PHE A 150 -15.19 0.45 -0.79
N ALA A 151 -15.66 1.60 -0.30
CA ALA A 151 -15.35 2.90 -0.88
C ALA A 151 -13.84 3.19 -0.84
N THR A 152 -13.22 2.95 0.32
CA THR A 152 -11.78 3.17 0.51
C THR A 152 -10.96 2.18 -0.31
N ASN A 153 -11.29 0.88 -0.24
CA ASN A 153 -10.41 -0.17 -0.76
C ASN A 153 -10.63 -0.42 -2.25
N VAL A 154 -11.88 -0.44 -2.71
CA VAL A 154 -12.26 -0.87 -4.06
C VAL A 154 -12.62 0.31 -4.96
N PHE A 155 -13.55 1.17 -4.54
CA PHE A 155 -14.05 2.24 -5.41
C PHE A 155 -12.95 3.26 -5.72
N SER A 156 -12.14 3.66 -4.72
CA SER A 156 -10.96 4.50 -4.94
C SER A 156 -10.03 3.96 -6.03
N THR A 157 -9.71 2.66 -6.00
CA THR A 157 -8.89 2.02 -7.02
C THR A 157 -9.51 2.15 -8.40
N PHE A 158 -10.82 1.94 -8.51
CA PHE A 158 -11.54 2.06 -9.78
C PHE A 158 -11.51 3.49 -10.32
N TRP A 159 -11.84 4.48 -9.49
CA TRP A 159 -11.90 5.90 -9.88
C TRP A 159 -10.53 6.43 -10.29
N LEU A 160 -9.47 6.11 -9.54
CA LEU A 160 -8.11 6.54 -9.88
C LEU A 160 -7.63 5.94 -11.20
N VAL A 161 -7.87 4.65 -11.43
CA VAL A 161 -7.52 4.01 -12.71
C VAL A 161 -8.32 4.63 -13.86
N GLN A 162 -9.61 4.91 -13.64
CA GLN A 162 -10.46 5.53 -14.65
C GLN A 162 -9.96 6.92 -15.06
N GLU A 163 -9.60 7.77 -14.09
CA GLU A 163 -9.11 9.13 -14.38
C GLU A 163 -7.69 9.14 -14.98
N LEU A 164 -6.84 8.15 -14.64
CA LEU A 164 -5.42 8.15 -15.03
C LEU A 164 -5.08 7.24 -16.22
N ALA A 165 -6.02 6.45 -16.75
CA ALA A 165 -5.71 5.48 -17.81
C ALA A 165 -5.10 6.13 -19.07
N ASP A 166 -5.55 7.32 -19.45
CA ASP A 166 -5.03 8.08 -20.60
C ASP A 166 -3.59 8.55 -20.36
N GLU A 167 -3.30 9.05 -19.17
CA GLU A 167 -1.97 9.49 -18.78
C GLU A 167 -0.97 8.32 -18.72
N LEU A 168 -1.40 7.16 -18.20
CA LEU A 168 -0.55 5.98 -18.04
C LEU A 168 -0.27 5.22 -19.35
N ALA A 169 -0.92 5.58 -20.45
CA ALA A 169 -0.76 4.87 -21.72
C ALA A 169 0.68 4.96 -22.27
N GLY A 170 1.16 3.89 -22.89
CA GLY A 170 2.49 3.86 -23.51
C GLY A 170 3.63 3.41 -22.60
N GLY A 171 3.33 2.72 -21.48
CA GLY A 171 4.35 2.13 -20.61
C GLY A 171 4.07 2.22 -19.10
N GLY A 172 2.90 2.73 -18.71
CA GLY A 172 2.53 2.90 -17.32
C GLY A 172 2.32 1.59 -16.55
N SER A 173 2.40 1.70 -15.23
CA SER A 173 2.24 0.57 -14.31
C SER A 173 1.24 0.91 -13.20
N VAL A 174 0.15 0.15 -13.12
CA VAL A 174 -0.79 0.17 -11.99
C VAL A 174 -0.47 -1.01 -11.07
N ILE A 175 -0.27 -0.73 -9.79
CA ILE A 175 -0.01 -1.76 -8.78
C ILE A 175 -0.98 -1.58 -7.60
N VAL A 176 -1.73 -2.63 -7.32
CA VAL A 176 -2.77 -2.63 -6.28
C VAL A 176 -2.32 -3.44 -5.07
N THR A 177 -2.55 -2.91 -3.88
CA THR A 177 -2.23 -3.60 -2.62
C THR A 177 -3.42 -4.45 -2.20
N THR A 178 -3.33 -5.75 -2.46
CA THR A 178 -4.28 -6.74 -1.97
C THR A 178 -3.85 -7.23 -0.58
N SER A 179 -4.07 -8.49 -0.22
CA SER A 179 -3.69 -9.10 1.05
C SER A 179 -3.76 -10.62 0.95
N ILE A 180 -3.02 -11.31 1.82
CA ILE A 180 -3.27 -12.72 2.09
C ILE A 180 -4.73 -12.99 2.51
N GLN A 181 -5.44 -12.01 3.07
CA GLN A 181 -6.86 -12.12 3.43
C GLN A 181 -7.78 -12.42 2.23
N ALA A 182 -7.33 -12.17 0.99
CA ALA A 182 -8.05 -12.59 -0.21
C ALA A 182 -8.03 -14.12 -0.46
N TYR A 183 -7.09 -14.83 0.17
CA TYR A 183 -6.84 -16.28 -0.02
C TYR A 183 -7.08 -17.08 1.27
N SER A 184 -6.69 -16.50 2.41
CA SER A 184 -6.85 -17.07 3.74
C SER A 184 -7.56 -16.02 4.62
N PRO A 185 -8.88 -15.85 4.44
CA PRO A 185 -9.65 -14.86 5.18
C PRO A 185 -9.76 -15.25 6.65
N SER A 186 -9.67 -14.25 7.53
CA SER A 186 -9.89 -14.39 8.96
C SER A 186 -11.34 -14.04 9.31
N GLU A 187 -11.91 -14.78 10.27
CA GLU A 187 -13.32 -14.66 10.68
C GLU A 187 -13.70 -13.28 11.21
N HIS A 188 -12.73 -12.45 11.60
CA HIS A 188 -12.98 -11.12 12.17
C HIS A 188 -12.76 -9.96 11.17
N LEU A 189 -12.54 -10.26 9.88
CA LEU A 189 -12.23 -9.28 8.83
C LEU A 189 -13.10 -9.46 7.57
N LEU A 190 -14.40 -9.69 7.74
CA LEU A 190 -15.33 -10.07 6.64
C LEU A 190 -15.31 -9.06 5.47
N ASP A 191 -15.57 -7.79 5.76
CA ASP A 191 -15.64 -6.73 4.76
C ASP A 191 -14.26 -6.48 4.12
N TYR A 192 -13.20 -6.42 4.93
CA TYR A 192 -11.83 -6.26 4.46
C TYR A 192 -11.41 -7.39 3.53
N ALA A 193 -11.55 -8.65 3.94
CA ALA A 193 -11.19 -9.81 3.12
C ALA A 193 -11.97 -9.84 1.80
N ALA A 194 -13.27 -9.51 1.84
CA ALA A 194 -14.09 -9.37 0.64
C ALA A 194 -13.54 -8.30 -0.32
N THR A 195 -13.13 -7.13 0.19
CA THR A 195 -12.52 -6.10 -0.67
C THR A 195 -11.20 -6.56 -1.28
N LYS A 196 -10.36 -7.29 -0.54
CA LYS A 196 -9.07 -7.78 -1.06
C LYS A 196 -9.27 -8.86 -2.13
N ALA A 197 -10.27 -9.73 -1.99
CA ALA A 197 -10.67 -10.66 -3.04
C ALA A 197 -11.24 -9.93 -4.29
N ALA A 198 -12.06 -8.88 -4.10
CA ALA A 198 -12.55 -8.05 -5.19
C ALA A 198 -11.41 -7.39 -5.97
N LEU A 199 -10.38 -6.87 -5.27
CA LEU A 199 -9.19 -6.27 -5.90
C LEU A 199 -8.39 -7.29 -6.72
N ASN A 200 -8.25 -8.54 -6.27
CA ASN A 200 -7.60 -9.58 -7.08
C ASN A 200 -8.28 -9.76 -8.44
N ASN A 201 -9.62 -9.83 -8.45
CA ASN A 201 -10.37 -9.96 -9.70
C ASN A 201 -10.29 -8.68 -10.55
N LEU A 202 -10.39 -7.51 -9.92
CA LEU A 202 -10.31 -6.22 -10.61
C LEU A 202 -8.97 -6.07 -11.35
N VAL A 203 -7.86 -6.46 -10.73
CA VAL A 203 -6.52 -6.42 -11.35
C VAL A 203 -6.45 -7.26 -12.63
N VAL A 204 -7.01 -8.47 -12.62
CA VAL A 204 -7.02 -9.35 -13.80
C VAL A 204 -7.83 -8.72 -14.95
N ASN A 205 -9.00 -8.16 -14.64
CA ASN A 205 -9.84 -7.51 -15.65
C ASN A 205 -9.19 -6.23 -16.22
N LEU A 206 -8.63 -5.38 -15.36
CA LEU A 206 -7.94 -4.16 -15.77
C LEU A 206 -6.70 -4.47 -16.60
N ALA A 207 -5.93 -5.52 -16.25
CA ALA A 207 -4.79 -5.96 -17.05
C ALA A 207 -5.21 -6.37 -18.47
N GLY A 208 -6.31 -7.12 -18.60
CA GLY A 208 -6.86 -7.51 -19.90
C GLY A 208 -7.36 -6.32 -20.71
N GLN A 209 -8.00 -5.34 -20.05
CA GLN A 209 -8.58 -4.17 -20.72
C GLN A 209 -7.52 -3.13 -21.14
N LEU A 210 -6.50 -2.89 -20.32
CA LEU A 210 -5.53 -1.82 -20.52
C LEU A 210 -4.24 -2.28 -21.20
N GLY A 211 -4.02 -3.59 -21.36
CA GLY A 211 -2.81 -4.13 -21.97
C GLY A 211 -2.56 -3.65 -23.40
N SER A 212 -3.61 -3.48 -24.22
CA SER A 212 -3.48 -2.95 -25.60
C SER A 212 -3.01 -1.49 -25.64
N ARG A 213 -3.11 -0.76 -24.52
CA ARG A 213 -2.64 0.61 -24.32
C ARG A 213 -1.22 0.66 -23.76
N GLY A 214 -0.56 -0.49 -23.59
CA GLY A 214 0.77 -0.61 -23.01
C GLY A 214 0.81 -0.41 -21.48
N ILE A 215 -0.32 -0.56 -20.79
CA ILE A 215 -0.40 -0.41 -19.33
C ILE A 215 -0.35 -1.79 -18.68
N ARG A 216 0.56 -1.98 -17.73
CA ARG A 216 0.61 -3.20 -16.90
C ARG A 216 -0.19 -2.98 -15.62
N VAL A 217 -0.97 -3.98 -15.22
CA VAL A 217 -1.76 -3.91 -13.98
C VAL A 217 -1.45 -5.16 -13.16
N ASN A 218 -0.91 -5.00 -11.96
CA ASN A 218 -0.55 -6.10 -11.08
C ASN A 218 -1.02 -5.83 -9.65
N ALA A 219 -0.92 -6.84 -8.80
CA ALA A 219 -1.16 -6.72 -7.38
C ALA A 219 0.02 -7.22 -6.55
N VAL A 220 0.16 -6.70 -5.34
CA VAL A 220 1.01 -7.27 -4.29
C VAL A 220 0.11 -7.73 -3.16
N ALA A 221 0.28 -8.96 -2.69
CA ALA A 221 -0.43 -9.56 -1.57
C ALA A 221 0.49 -9.70 -0.35
N PRO A 222 0.52 -8.70 0.56
CA PRO A 222 1.28 -8.82 1.79
C PRO A 222 0.65 -9.85 2.75
N GLY A 223 1.50 -10.50 3.54
CA GLY A 223 1.10 -11.25 4.73
C GLY A 223 1.01 -10.33 5.96
N PRO A 224 1.43 -10.81 7.15
CA PRO A 224 1.49 -9.96 8.34
C PRO A 224 2.70 -9.02 8.27
N ILE A 225 2.44 -7.74 8.02
CA ILE A 225 3.46 -6.68 7.92
C ILE A 225 3.30 -5.71 9.09
N TRP A 226 4.40 -5.34 9.72
CA TRP A 226 4.38 -4.41 10.86
C TRP A 226 4.16 -2.96 10.39
N THR A 227 2.96 -2.44 10.63
CA THR A 227 2.52 -1.08 10.24
C THR A 227 1.59 -0.49 11.29
N PRO A 228 1.33 0.85 11.29
CA PRO A 228 0.39 1.48 12.23
C PRO A 228 -1.02 0.91 12.19
N LEU A 229 -1.43 0.36 11.03
CA LEU A 229 -2.73 -0.28 10.84
C LEU A 229 -2.95 -1.43 11.82
N ILE A 230 -1.90 -2.14 12.25
CA ILE A 230 -2.03 -3.32 13.11
C ILE A 230 -2.49 -2.94 14.52
N PRO A 231 -1.74 -2.16 15.33
CA PRO A 231 -2.19 -1.78 16.67
C PRO A 231 -3.34 -0.78 16.68
N SER A 232 -3.68 -0.16 15.54
CA SER A 232 -4.83 0.76 15.46
C SER A 232 -6.16 0.07 15.15
N THR A 233 -6.12 -1.22 14.78
CA THR A 233 -7.31 -1.98 14.38
C THR A 233 -7.45 -3.34 15.04
N MET A 234 -6.40 -3.86 15.68
CA MET A 234 -6.43 -5.14 16.40
C MET A 234 -6.31 -4.93 17.92
N SER A 235 -6.81 -5.89 18.70
CA SER A 235 -6.64 -5.88 20.16
C SER A 235 -5.17 -6.08 20.56
N PRO A 236 -4.72 -5.55 21.72
CA PRO A 236 -3.34 -5.71 22.19
C PRO A 236 -2.85 -7.16 22.23
N ASP A 237 -3.75 -8.11 22.54
CA ASP A 237 -3.46 -9.54 22.62
C ASP A 237 -3.15 -10.15 21.24
N LYS A 238 -3.80 -9.66 20.18
CA LYS A 238 -3.51 -10.07 18.79
C LYS A 238 -2.25 -9.41 18.24
N VAL A 239 -1.90 -8.22 18.73
CA VAL A 239 -0.67 -7.50 18.35
C VAL A 239 0.56 -8.19 18.96
N ALA A 240 0.45 -8.71 20.18
CA ALA A 240 1.52 -9.44 20.84
C ALA A 240 1.95 -10.67 20.01
N GLY A 241 3.22 -10.68 19.57
CA GLY A 241 3.75 -11.77 18.73
C GLY A 241 3.16 -11.80 17.31
N PHE A 242 2.60 -10.70 16.81
CA PHE A 242 2.04 -10.61 15.46
C PHE A 242 3.02 -11.14 14.39
N GLY A 243 2.53 -12.04 13.53
CA GLY A 243 3.31 -12.66 12.44
C GLY A 243 4.27 -13.78 12.85
N SER A 244 4.38 -14.11 14.14
CA SER A 244 5.20 -15.24 14.63
C SER A 244 4.71 -16.61 14.13
N ASP A 245 3.46 -16.68 13.67
CA ASP A 245 2.81 -17.87 13.13
C ASP A 245 3.13 -18.11 11.63
N THR A 246 3.88 -17.21 10.99
CA THR A 246 4.34 -17.42 9.61
C THR A 246 5.43 -18.49 9.55
N PRO A 247 5.61 -19.17 8.40
CA PRO A 247 6.75 -20.07 8.22
C PRO A 247 8.14 -19.44 8.45
N LEU A 248 8.30 -18.13 8.21
CA LEU A 248 9.53 -17.39 8.55
C LEU A 248 9.62 -16.96 10.03
N GLY A 249 8.58 -17.23 10.83
CA GLY A 249 8.56 -17.04 12.28
C GLY A 249 8.51 -15.58 12.75
N ARG A 250 8.15 -14.63 11.88
CA ARG A 250 8.09 -13.20 12.21
C ARG A 250 7.14 -12.40 11.31
N ALA A 251 6.76 -11.21 11.76
CA ALA A 251 6.18 -10.21 10.86
C ALA A 251 7.20 -9.76 9.79
N GLY A 252 6.70 -9.44 8.60
CA GLY A 252 7.44 -8.72 7.57
C GLY A 252 7.58 -7.24 7.91
N GLN A 253 8.62 -6.60 7.39
CA GLN A 253 8.83 -5.16 7.43
C GLN A 253 8.33 -4.49 6.15
N PRO A 254 7.86 -3.24 6.21
CA PRO A 254 7.41 -2.50 5.03
C PRO A 254 8.40 -2.51 3.85
N VAL A 255 9.71 -2.35 4.10
CA VAL A 255 10.76 -2.38 3.06
C VAL A 255 10.80 -3.70 2.28
N GLU A 256 10.49 -4.82 2.94
CA GLU A 256 10.51 -6.15 2.30
C GLU A 256 9.37 -6.30 1.29
N VAL A 257 8.26 -5.59 1.50
CA VAL A 257 7.16 -5.51 0.55
C VAL A 257 7.48 -4.52 -0.57
N ALA A 258 8.08 -3.36 -0.25
CA ALA A 258 8.43 -2.33 -1.22
C ALA A 258 9.31 -2.85 -2.36
N ALA A 259 10.17 -3.84 -2.11
CA ALA A 259 10.98 -4.52 -3.13
C ALA A 259 10.13 -5.08 -4.30
N ALA A 260 8.96 -5.64 -4.00
CA ALA A 260 8.01 -6.13 -5.00
C ALA A 260 7.44 -5.00 -5.85
N TYR A 261 7.14 -3.85 -5.25
CA TYR A 261 6.64 -2.67 -5.97
C TYR A 261 7.69 -2.09 -6.90
N VAL A 262 8.96 -2.00 -6.49
CA VAL A 262 10.04 -1.54 -7.38
C VAL A 262 10.17 -2.46 -8.59
N PHE A 263 10.15 -3.78 -8.39
CA PHE A 263 10.16 -4.74 -9.49
C PHE A 263 8.98 -4.52 -10.43
N LEU A 264 7.75 -4.54 -9.91
CA LEU A 264 6.54 -4.42 -10.71
C LEU A 264 6.43 -3.06 -11.43
N ALA A 265 6.99 -1.98 -10.87
CA ALA A 265 6.99 -0.66 -11.49
C ALA A 265 8.07 -0.51 -12.58
N SER A 266 9.19 -1.23 -12.45
CA SER A 266 10.32 -1.16 -13.37
C SER A 266 10.09 -1.92 -14.68
N ASP A 267 10.95 -1.65 -15.67
CA ASP A 267 10.92 -2.34 -16.96
C ASP A 267 11.40 -3.80 -16.86
N GLU A 268 11.99 -4.21 -15.74
CA GLU A 268 12.30 -5.63 -15.46
C GLU A 268 11.02 -6.49 -15.44
N ALA A 269 9.86 -5.88 -15.16
CA ALA A 269 8.56 -6.50 -15.16
C ALA A 269 7.77 -6.28 -16.46
N ALA A 270 8.43 -5.95 -17.58
CA ALA A 270 7.77 -5.60 -18.86
C ALA A 270 6.79 -6.67 -19.39
N TYR A 271 6.99 -7.95 -19.03
CA TYR A 271 6.10 -9.06 -19.40
C TYR A 271 5.23 -9.58 -18.25
N VAL A 272 5.13 -8.81 -17.16
CA VAL A 272 4.33 -9.15 -15.98
C VAL A 272 3.12 -8.22 -15.91
N SER A 273 1.94 -8.77 -16.18
CA SER A 273 0.65 -8.10 -16.07
C SER A 273 -0.44 -9.12 -15.69
N GLY A 274 -1.40 -8.70 -14.87
CA GLY A 274 -2.51 -9.54 -14.38
C GLY A 274 -2.11 -10.51 -13.28
N THR A 275 -0.95 -10.34 -12.63
CA THR A 275 -0.50 -11.24 -11.55
C THR A 275 -0.69 -10.65 -10.16
N VAL A 276 -0.74 -11.54 -9.16
CA VAL A 276 -0.70 -11.21 -7.74
C VAL A 276 0.59 -11.76 -7.16
N LEU A 277 1.50 -10.87 -6.74
CA LEU A 277 2.79 -11.24 -6.14
C LEU A 277 2.67 -11.30 -4.62
N GLY A 278 2.80 -12.50 -4.03
CA GLY A 278 2.75 -12.69 -2.59
C GLY A 278 4.05 -12.30 -1.86
N VAL A 279 3.93 -11.54 -0.78
CA VAL A 279 5.03 -11.23 0.16
C VAL A 279 4.57 -11.57 1.58
N THR A 280 4.58 -12.87 1.91
CA THR A 280 3.75 -13.43 2.99
C THR A 280 4.51 -14.19 4.08
N GLY A 281 5.85 -14.18 4.05
CA GLY A 281 6.66 -14.97 4.99
C GLY A 281 6.43 -16.48 4.86
N GLY A 282 6.04 -16.96 3.67
CA GLY A 282 5.87 -18.38 3.35
C GLY A 282 4.42 -18.87 3.38
N LYS A 283 3.44 -18.04 3.73
CA LYS A 283 2.02 -18.42 3.63
C LYS A 283 1.53 -18.39 2.16
N PRO A 284 0.71 -19.35 1.70
CA PRO A 284 0.31 -19.47 0.29
C PRO A 284 -0.66 -18.35 -0.14
N VAL A 285 -0.65 -18.05 -1.44
CA VAL A 285 -1.53 -17.07 -2.13
C VAL A 285 -2.12 -17.66 -3.42
N PHE A 286 -2.41 -18.96 -3.41
CA PHE A 286 -2.92 -19.74 -4.53
C PHE A 286 -3.83 -20.87 -4.06
#